data_AF-A0A840RSU1-F1
#
_entry.id   AF-A0A840RSU1-F1
#
_cell.length_a   1.000
_cell.length_b   1.000
_cell.length_c   1.000
_cell.angle_alpha   90.00
_cell.angle_beta   90.00
_cell.angle_gamma   90.00
#
_symmetry.space_group_name_H-M   'P 1'
#
loop_
_entity.id
_entity.type
_entity.pdbx_description
1 polymer ?
#
loop_
_entity_poly.entity_id
_entity_poly.type
_entity_poly.pdbx_seq_one_letter_code
_entity_poly.pdbx_strand_id
1 'polypeptide(L)'
;MTIVQIAIETLRTWGRQQSGELLQRLGVSRPSLMRAISGLDGQVVLSGRARRTAYAARRLIRGNPYPLILYRIDETGRALEVGLLEPIYPKGCALSFTETCHWPLNEEMTDGWFRGVPYLLGDMRPQGFLGRNFAHHFATILQVDQDVKRWGEDDVLYALSVLGWDQAGNYILGEHALRGFLDAQQKGRYLLSDEMVDTEYPARALQALDFGLADSSAAGEFPKFTACRLLNGRPTHVIVKFAGADGSPQEQRWSDLLVCEHLALTTIADTLQLSAAQSRVYQLGGRTYFEVDRFDRHGEFGRSGVCTWYELNSALFGLTGPWSEGAEALLKKDYISAETASQIKLLEHFGRLIANTDMHDGNLAFLPGLTLTPAYDMLPMLYAPQRGVELVQRKFTPVIPLPRERSTWVRAAQAALVFWHRAQQDERITHPFRAICKANADHIERLLVTQRD
;
A
#
# COMPACT_ATOMS: atom_id res chain seq x y z
N MET A 1 -16.86 -29.08 34.44
CA MET A 1 -17.05 -28.02 33.43
C MET A 1 -18.23 -28.39 32.57
N THR A 2 -19.08 -27.43 32.22
CA THR A 2 -20.22 -27.68 31.30
C THR A 2 -19.71 -27.92 29.88
N ILE A 3 -20.48 -28.59 29.02
CA ILE A 3 -20.13 -28.76 27.60
C ILE A 3 -19.90 -27.39 26.92
N VAL A 4 -20.67 -26.37 27.33
CA VAL A 4 -20.51 -24.96 26.92
C VAL A 4 -19.09 -24.45 27.21
N GLN A 5 -18.61 -24.62 28.46
CA GLN A 5 -17.26 -24.19 28.87
C GLN A 5 -16.16 -24.97 28.13
N ILE A 6 -16.32 -26.29 28.01
CA ILE A 6 -15.34 -27.14 27.30
C ILE A 6 -15.27 -26.75 25.82
N ALA A 7 -16.40 -26.44 25.18
CA ALA A 7 -16.44 -26.04 23.79
C ALA A 7 -15.69 -24.72 23.53
N ILE A 8 -15.94 -23.68 24.33
CA ILE A 8 -15.27 -22.39 24.14
C ILE A 8 -13.77 -22.48 24.44
N GLU A 9 -13.35 -23.20 25.48
CA GLU A 9 -11.94 -23.41 25.79
C GLU A 9 -11.24 -24.21 24.71
N THR A 10 -11.89 -25.25 24.19
CA THR A 10 -11.38 -26.02 23.05
C THR A 10 -11.10 -25.11 21.86
N LEU A 11 -12.03 -24.23 21.50
CA LEU A 11 -11.87 -23.30 20.38
C LEU A 11 -10.84 -22.19 20.66
N ARG A 12 -10.66 -21.77 21.92
CA ARG A 12 -9.61 -20.81 22.30
C ARG A 12 -8.21 -21.42 22.23
N THR A 13 -8.06 -22.67 22.65
CA THR A 13 -6.78 -23.39 22.69
C THR A 13 -6.37 -23.92 21.31
N TRP A 14 -7.31 -24.55 20.60
CA TRP A 14 -7.02 -25.23 19.33
C TRP A 14 -7.40 -24.41 18.09
N GLY A 15 -7.98 -23.22 18.29
CA GLY A 15 -8.39 -22.32 17.22
C GLY A 15 -9.60 -22.83 16.44
N ARG A 16 -9.67 -22.43 15.16
CA ARG A 16 -10.71 -22.88 14.22
C ARG A 16 -10.74 -24.41 14.14
N GLN A 17 -11.93 -25.00 14.29
CA GLN A 17 -12.16 -26.44 14.15
C GLN A 17 -13.31 -26.70 13.17
N GLN A 18 -13.15 -27.68 12.27
CA GLN A 18 -14.27 -28.12 11.45
C GLN A 18 -15.34 -28.80 12.33
N SER A 19 -16.60 -28.78 11.88
CA SER A 19 -17.71 -29.35 12.67
C SER A 19 -17.46 -30.79 13.11
N GLY A 20 -16.93 -31.65 12.22
CA GLY A 20 -16.64 -33.05 12.52
C GLY A 20 -15.53 -33.22 13.56
N GLU A 21 -14.44 -32.45 13.43
CA GLU A 21 -13.31 -32.47 14.36
C GLU A 21 -13.75 -32.00 15.76
N LEU A 22 -14.58 -30.95 15.82
CA LEU A 22 -15.08 -30.42 17.08
C LEU A 22 -16.00 -31.43 17.79
N LEU A 23 -16.88 -32.12 17.04
CA LEU A 23 -17.73 -33.18 17.58
C LEU A 23 -16.90 -34.33 18.17
N GLN A 24 -15.90 -34.78 17.42
CA GLN A 24 -15.00 -35.86 17.85
C GLN A 24 -14.21 -35.47 19.09
N ARG A 25 -13.64 -34.25 19.10
CA ARG A 25 -12.82 -33.75 20.21
C ARG A 25 -13.63 -33.57 21.49
N LEU A 26 -14.88 -33.12 21.39
CA LEU A 26 -15.75 -32.93 22.54
C LEU A 26 -16.46 -34.24 22.96
N GLY A 27 -16.49 -35.27 22.12
CA GLY A 27 -17.20 -36.52 22.40
C GLY A 27 -18.72 -36.34 22.50
N VAL A 28 -19.28 -35.37 21.76
CA VAL A 28 -20.72 -35.02 21.83
C VAL A 28 -21.43 -35.22 20.50
N SER A 29 -22.74 -35.43 20.56
CA SER A 29 -23.60 -35.44 19.38
C SER A 29 -23.80 -34.04 18.78
N ARG A 30 -24.19 -33.97 17.50
CA ARG A 30 -24.46 -32.70 16.81
C ARG A 30 -25.52 -31.82 17.51
N PRO A 31 -26.66 -32.34 18.00
CA PRO A 31 -27.61 -31.54 18.77
C PRO A 31 -27.02 -30.99 20.08
N SER A 32 -26.14 -31.74 20.74
CA SER A 32 -25.47 -31.29 21.97
C SER A 32 -24.45 -30.19 21.66
N LEU A 33 -23.69 -30.29 20.57
CA LEU A 33 -22.82 -29.21 20.11
C LEU A 33 -23.63 -27.96 19.78
N MET A 34 -24.70 -28.07 19.00
CA MET A 34 -25.53 -26.90 18.65
C MET A 34 -26.10 -26.19 19.87
N ARG A 35 -26.63 -26.94 20.86
CA ARG A 35 -27.08 -26.37 22.13
C ARG A 35 -25.96 -25.69 22.90
N ALA A 36 -24.77 -26.28 22.91
CA ALA A 36 -23.61 -25.67 23.56
C ALA A 36 -23.18 -24.36 22.88
N ILE A 37 -23.14 -24.33 21.54
CA ILE A 37 -22.82 -23.12 20.77
C ILE A 37 -23.90 -22.04 20.95
N SER A 38 -25.18 -22.40 20.92
CA SER A 38 -26.27 -21.44 21.20
C SER A 38 -26.17 -20.85 22.61
N GLY A 39 -25.74 -21.65 23.59
CA GLY A 39 -25.50 -21.17 24.96
C GLY A 39 -24.28 -20.26 25.13
N LEU A 40 -23.44 -20.10 24.11
CA LEU A 40 -22.27 -19.21 24.12
C LEU A 40 -22.59 -17.78 23.64
N ASP A 41 -23.82 -17.52 23.21
CA ASP A 41 -24.36 -16.19 22.89
C ASP A 41 -23.39 -15.27 22.12
N GLY A 42 -23.06 -15.67 20.89
CA GLY A 42 -22.18 -14.87 20.01
C GLY A 42 -20.68 -14.98 20.30
N GLN A 43 -20.24 -15.73 21.31
CA GLN A 43 -18.79 -15.95 21.54
C GLN A 43 -18.15 -16.92 20.54
N VAL A 44 -18.92 -17.55 19.66
CA VAL A 44 -18.42 -18.47 18.63
C VAL A 44 -18.88 -17.99 17.27
N VAL A 45 -17.91 -17.87 16.37
CA VAL A 45 -18.11 -17.56 14.96
C VAL A 45 -18.30 -18.86 14.19
N LEU A 46 -19.31 -18.87 13.33
CA LEU A 46 -19.60 -19.96 12.40
C LEU A 46 -19.40 -19.45 10.98
N SER A 47 -18.57 -20.13 10.20
CA SER A 47 -18.42 -19.80 8.78
C SER A 47 -18.12 -21.03 7.92
N GLY A 48 -18.30 -20.89 6.61
CA GLY A 48 -18.22 -21.98 5.63
C GLY A 48 -19.54 -22.74 5.45
N ARG A 49 -19.65 -23.48 4.34
CA ARG A 49 -20.89 -24.19 3.95
C ARG A 49 -20.75 -25.71 4.02
N ALA A 50 -21.84 -26.37 4.41
CA ALA A 50 -21.97 -27.83 4.44
C ALA A 50 -20.78 -28.53 5.14
N ARG A 51 -20.03 -29.38 4.43
CA ARG A 51 -18.88 -30.11 4.99
C ARG A 51 -17.71 -29.21 5.41
N ARG A 52 -17.70 -27.96 4.95
CA ARG A 52 -16.63 -26.97 5.23
C ARG A 52 -16.99 -26.02 6.38
N THR A 53 -18.16 -26.21 7.00
CA THR A 53 -18.56 -25.42 8.16
C THR A 53 -17.59 -25.64 9.33
N ALA A 54 -17.05 -24.54 9.83
CA ALA A 54 -16.10 -24.50 10.92
C ALA A 54 -16.53 -23.50 12.00
N TYR A 55 -16.04 -23.74 13.21
CA TYR A 55 -16.30 -22.95 14.40
C TYR A 55 -15.00 -22.34 14.89
N ALA A 56 -15.03 -21.11 15.35
CA ALA A 56 -13.91 -20.45 16.02
C ALA A 56 -14.41 -19.60 17.19
N ALA A 57 -13.64 -19.52 18.28
CA ALA A 57 -13.98 -18.60 19.36
C ALA A 57 -13.71 -17.16 18.91
N ARG A 58 -14.69 -16.26 19.09
CA ARG A 58 -14.52 -14.82 18.86
C ARG A 58 -13.57 -14.26 19.90
N ARG A 59 -12.64 -13.42 19.46
CA ARG A 59 -11.68 -12.69 20.27
C ARG A 59 -12.12 -11.23 20.39
N LEU A 60 -12.07 -10.71 21.61
CA LEU A 60 -12.54 -9.35 21.92
C LEU A 60 -11.45 -8.34 21.61
N ILE A 61 -11.78 -7.29 20.86
CA ILE A 61 -10.88 -6.15 20.66
C ILE A 61 -11.20 -5.12 21.72
N ARG A 62 -10.27 -4.90 22.67
CA ARG A 62 -10.42 -3.94 23.78
C ARG A 62 -11.76 -4.11 24.53
N GLY A 63 -12.19 -5.36 24.71
CA GLY A 63 -13.43 -5.72 25.42
C GLY A 63 -14.72 -5.62 24.60
N ASN A 64 -14.67 -5.21 23.32
CA ASN A 64 -15.84 -5.15 22.45
C ASN A 64 -16.31 -6.58 22.06
N PRO A 65 -17.54 -6.99 22.42
CA PRO A 65 -18.09 -8.31 22.07
C PRO A 65 -18.69 -8.37 20.65
N TYR A 66 -18.86 -7.22 20.00
CA TYR A 66 -19.51 -7.14 18.70
C TYR A 66 -18.52 -7.24 17.53
N PRO A 67 -18.95 -7.77 16.38
CA PRO A 67 -18.18 -7.68 15.14
C PRO A 67 -17.85 -6.23 14.78
N LEU A 68 -16.71 -6.03 14.11
CA LEU A 68 -16.36 -4.76 13.49
C LEU A 68 -17.04 -4.69 12.12
N ILE A 69 -17.89 -3.68 11.92
CA ILE A 69 -18.56 -3.46 10.64
C ILE A 69 -17.53 -3.00 9.60
N LEU A 70 -17.54 -3.60 8.43
CA LEU A 70 -16.73 -3.19 7.29
C LEU A 70 -17.57 -2.35 6.34
N TYR A 71 -17.12 -1.13 6.09
CA TYR A 71 -17.73 -0.21 5.14
C TYR A 71 -16.83 -0.05 3.92
N ARG A 72 -17.45 0.17 2.76
CA ARG A 72 -16.79 0.57 1.52
C ARG A 72 -17.30 1.95 1.09
N ILE A 73 -16.39 2.84 0.76
CA ILE A 73 -16.70 4.12 0.13
C ILE A 73 -16.66 3.92 -1.39
N ASP A 74 -17.70 4.31 -2.10
CA ASP A 74 -17.70 4.27 -3.56
C ASP A 74 -17.04 5.50 -4.19
N GLU A 75 -16.95 5.55 -5.52
CA GLU A 75 -16.32 6.64 -6.27
C GLU A 75 -17.07 7.97 -6.16
N THR A 76 -18.30 7.98 -5.66
CA THR A 76 -19.07 9.20 -5.37
C THR A 76 -18.93 9.68 -3.94
N GLY A 77 -18.31 8.87 -3.07
CA GLY A 77 -18.13 9.15 -1.64
C GLY A 77 -19.24 8.59 -0.76
N ARG A 78 -20.11 7.72 -1.29
CA ARG A 78 -21.15 7.08 -0.50
C ARG A 78 -20.59 5.89 0.27
N ALA A 79 -20.91 5.81 1.56
CA ALA A 79 -20.61 4.66 2.40
C ALA A 79 -21.65 3.54 2.21
N LEU A 80 -21.16 2.32 2.06
CA LEU A 80 -21.96 1.09 1.99
C LEU A 80 -21.45 0.12 3.05
N GLU A 81 -22.35 -0.54 3.76
CA GLU A 81 -21.99 -1.66 4.64
C GLU A 81 -21.79 -2.92 3.78
N VAL A 82 -20.58 -3.48 3.84
CA VAL A 82 -20.16 -4.55 2.92
C VAL A 82 -19.75 -5.83 3.63
N GLY A 83 -19.68 -5.83 4.96
CA GLY A 83 -19.37 -7.03 5.72
C GLY A 83 -19.21 -6.84 7.22
N LEU A 84 -18.97 -7.96 7.90
CA LEU A 84 -18.68 -8.03 9.33
C LEU A 84 -17.37 -8.78 9.56
N LEU A 85 -16.45 -8.14 10.25
CA LEU A 85 -15.15 -8.68 10.62
C LEU A 85 -15.14 -9.07 12.10
N GLU A 86 -14.82 -10.34 12.36
CA GLU A 86 -14.81 -10.94 13.69
C GLU A 86 -13.42 -11.51 13.98
N PRO A 87 -12.65 -10.90 14.88
CA PRO A 87 -11.36 -11.45 15.29
C PRO A 87 -11.57 -12.78 16.00
N ILE A 88 -10.68 -13.75 15.78
CA ILE A 88 -10.82 -15.11 16.30
C ILE A 88 -9.57 -15.57 17.05
N TYR A 89 -9.74 -16.55 17.93
CA TYR A 89 -8.65 -17.19 18.63
C TYR A 89 -7.94 -18.28 17.79
N PRO A 90 -6.64 -18.51 18.03
CA PRO A 90 -5.74 -17.65 18.82
C PRO A 90 -5.31 -16.39 18.06
N LYS A 91 -5.47 -16.39 16.72
CA LYS A 91 -5.13 -15.30 15.80
C LYS A 91 -6.01 -15.37 14.55
N GLY A 92 -6.06 -14.29 13.78
CA GLY A 92 -6.84 -14.22 12.54
C GLY A 92 -8.23 -13.64 12.71
N CYS A 93 -8.95 -13.61 11.59
CA CYS A 93 -10.30 -13.06 11.49
C CYS A 93 -11.23 -13.98 10.72
N ALA A 94 -12.51 -13.95 11.07
CA ALA A 94 -13.59 -14.32 10.17
C ALA A 94 -14.15 -13.05 9.54
N LEU A 95 -14.34 -13.01 8.23
CA LEU A 95 -14.95 -11.91 7.51
C LEU A 95 -16.09 -12.44 6.65
N SER A 96 -17.29 -11.95 6.91
CA SER A 96 -18.47 -12.21 6.09
C SER A 96 -18.76 -11.00 5.23
N PHE A 97 -19.00 -11.21 3.93
CA PHE A 97 -19.38 -10.14 3.02
C PHE A 97 -20.89 -10.15 2.77
N THR A 98 -21.48 -8.97 2.66
CA THR A 98 -22.87 -8.78 2.21
C THR A 98 -22.98 -8.65 0.69
N GLU A 99 -21.85 -8.42 0.02
CA GLU A 99 -21.69 -8.35 -1.43
C GLU A 99 -20.63 -9.33 -1.93
N THR A 100 -20.45 -9.45 -3.25
CA THR A 100 -19.36 -10.24 -3.80
C THR A 100 -18.03 -9.53 -3.53
N CYS A 101 -17.04 -10.24 -2.98
CA CYS A 101 -15.71 -9.66 -2.79
C CYS A 101 -15.05 -9.41 -4.16
N HIS A 102 -14.52 -8.21 -4.38
CA HIS A 102 -13.87 -7.85 -5.64
C HIS A 102 -12.38 -8.26 -5.71
N TRP A 103 -11.85 -8.85 -4.63
CA TRP A 103 -10.47 -9.31 -4.53
C TRP A 103 -10.42 -10.84 -4.55
N PRO A 104 -9.34 -11.46 -5.09
CA PRO A 104 -9.26 -12.91 -5.16
C PRO A 104 -9.24 -13.57 -3.78
N LEU A 105 -10.12 -14.53 -3.56
CA LEU A 105 -10.15 -15.30 -2.32
C LEU A 105 -9.64 -16.71 -2.60
N ASN A 106 -8.71 -17.20 -1.78
CA ASN A 106 -8.43 -18.63 -1.76
C ASN A 106 -9.61 -19.39 -1.12
N GLU A 107 -9.51 -20.71 -1.08
CA GLU A 107 -10.60 -21.54 -0.56
C GLU A 107 -10.98 -21.19 0.89
N GLU A 108 -10.01 -20.99 1.79
CA GLU A 108 -10.29 -20.66 3.20
C GLU A 108 -10.95 -19.29 3.33
N MET A 109 -10.48 -18.31 2.56
CA MET A 109 -11.01 -16.95 2.53
C MET A 109 -12.41 -16.89 1.91
N THR A 110 -12.71 -17.76 0.94
CA THR A 110 -14.07 -17.92 0.39
C THR A 110 -15.04 -18.41 1.45
N ASP A 111 -14.57 -19.24 2.39
CA ASP A 111 -15.33 -19.60 3.60
C ASP A 111 -15.27 -18.52 4.69
N GLY A 112 -14.72 -17.34 4.40
CA GLY A 112 -14.63 -16.22 5.32
C GLY A 112 -13.46 -16.28 6.30
N TRP A 113 -12.52 -17.23 6.18
CA TRP A 113 -11.42 -17.38 7.14
C TRP A 113 -10.13 -16.71 6.67
N PHE A 114 -9.59 -15.82 7.49
CA PHE A 114 -8.33 -15.12 7.28
C PHE A 114 -7.34 -15.42 8.41
N ARG A 115 -6.09 -15.70 8.08
CA ARG A 115 -5.05 -16.10 9.04
C ARG A 115 -4.53 -14.96 9.91
N GLY A 116 -4.83 -13.72 9.53
CA GLY A 116 -4.53 -12.50 10.25
C GLY A 116 -5.58 -11.43 9.95
N VAL A 117 -5.18 -10.15 9.97
CA VAL A 117 -5.98 -9.08 9.37
C VAL A 117 -6.20 -9.41 7.88
N PRO A 118 -7.43 -9.34 7.35
CA PRO A 118 -7.68 -9.60 5.93
C PRO A 118 -6.77 -8.77 5.04
N TYR A 119 -6.13 -9.41 4.06
CA TYR A 119 -5.09 -8.78 3.24
C TYR A 119 -5.59 -7.55 2.48
N LEU A 120 -6.89 -7.52 2.12
CA LEU A 120 -7.55 -6.36 1.51
C LEU A 120 -7.61 -5.11 2.43
N LEU A 121 -7.34 -5.28 3.72
CA LEU A 121 -7.17 -4.21 4.71
C LEU A 121 -5.69 -4.03 5.10
N GLY A 122 -4.78 -4.82 4.54
CA GLY A 122 -3.37 -4.86 4.92
C GLY A 122 -2.67 -3.54 4.66
N ASP A 123 -2.88 -2.95 3.48
CA ASP A 123 -2.31 -1.64 3.11
C ASP A 123 -2.85 -0.47 3.95
N MET A 124 -3.94 -0.67 4.70
CA MET A 124 -4.49 0.33 5.61
C MET A 124 -3.70 0.44 6.92
N ARG A 125 -2.82 -0.53 7.22
CA ARG A 125 -2.01 -0.53 8.44
C ARG A 125 -1.19 0.76 8.55
N PRO A 126 -1.14 1.40 9.72
CA PRO A 126 -0.19 2.48 9.96
C PRO A 126 1.25 1.99 9.76
N GLN A 127 1.91 2.49 8.72
CA GLN A 127 3.28 2.11 8.37
C GLN A 127 4.05 3.26 7.71
N GLY A 128 5.37 3.08 7.56
CA GLY A 128 6.25 4.09 6.97
C GLY A 128 6.22 5.42 7.74
N PHE A 129 6.50 6.51 7.04
CA PHE A 129 6.53 7.85 7.63
C PHE A 129 5.18 8.26 8.24
N LEU A 130 4.09 8.11 7.47
CA LEU A 130 2.75 8.50 7.92
C LEU A 130 2.27 7.68 9.11
N GLY A 131 2.57 6.38 9.14
CA GLY A 131 2.25 5.50 10.27
C GLY A 131 2.99 5.86 11.55
N ARG A 132 4.30 6.20 11.45
CA ARG A 132 5.08 6.67 12.60
C ARG A 132 4.50 7.98 13.16
N ASN A 133 4.15 8.93 12.28
CA ASN A 133 3.51 10.17 12.69
C ASN A 133 2.13 9.90 13.33
N PHE A 134 1.35 8.96 12.78
CA PHE A 134 0.08 8.54 13.38
C PHE A 134 0.27 7.99 14.80
N ALA A 135 1.21 7.07 15.02
CA ALA A 135 1.47 6.51 16.34
C ALA A 135 1.99 7.57 17.32
N HIS A 136 2.82 8.50 16.88
CA HIS A 136 3.25 9.60 17.74
C HIS A 136 2.08 10.41 18.33
N HIS A 137 1.05 10.69 17.53
CA HIS A 137 -0.14 11.43 17.99
C HIS A 137 -1.10 10.58 18.82
N PHE A 138 -1.29 9.31 18.44
CA PHE A 138 -2.43 8.54 18.91
C PHE A 138 -2.06 7.30 19.72
N ALA A 139 -0.81 6.85 19.76
CA ALA A 139 -0.43 5.60 20.44
C ALA A 139 -0.78 5.61 21.94
N THR A 140 -0.52 6.74 22.61
CA THR A 140 -0.88 6.92 24.02
C THR A 140 -2.40 6.84 24.24
N ILE A 141 -3.19 7.50 23.38
CA ILE A 141 -4.66 7.52 23.47
C ILE A 141 -5.24 6.13 23.16
N LEU A 142 -4.66 5.44 22.18
CA LEU A 142 -5.06 4.10 21.77
C LEU A 142 -4.53 3.00 22.71
N GLN A 143 -3.63 3.34 23.65
CA GLN A 143 -2.93 2.41 24.54
C GLN A 143 -2.24 1.27 23.77
N VAL A 144 -1.43 1.65 22.78
CA VAL A 144 -0.62 0.78 21.92
C VAL A 144 0.85 1.22 21.97
N ASP A 145 1.77 0.43 21.42
CA ASP A 145 3.19 0.79 21.35
C ASP A 145 3.40 2.03 20.45
N GLN A 146 4.41 2.85 20.73
CA GLN A 146 4.74 4.00 19.89
C GLN A 146 5.40 3.59 18.57
N ASP A 147 6.06 2.42 18.53
CA ASP A 147 6.60 1.83 17.32
C ASP A 147 5.55 0.97 16.62
N VAL A 148 5.03 1.46 15.48
CA VAL A 148 4.06 0.74 14.65
C VAL A 148 4.51 -0.65 14.21
N LYS A 149 5.82 -0.92 14.17
CA LYS A 149 6.35 -2.25 13.82
C LYS A 149 6.07 -3.31 14.88
N ARG A 150 5.73 -2.90 16.10
CA ARG A 150 5.42 -3.80 17.23
C ARG A 150 3.93 -4.06 17.38
N TRP A 151 3.09 -3.43 16.55
CA TRP A 151 1.64 -3.56 16.67
C TRP A 151 1.18 -4.96 16.30
N GLY A 152 0.40 -5.56 17.21
CA GLY A 152 -0.28 -6.81 16.95
C GLY A 152 -1.50 -6.61 16.04
N GLU A 153 -2.14 -7.72 15.67
CA GLU A 153 -3.40 -7.69 14.90
C GLU A 153 -4.46 -6.83 15.61
N ASP A 154 -4.50 -6.88 16.93
CA ASP A 154 -5.53 -6.20 17.74
C ASP A 154 -5.32 -4.71 17.78
N ASP A 155 -4.06 -4.28 17.86
CA ASP A 155 -3.69 -2.86 17.83
C ASP A 155 -4.02 -2.27 16.46
N VAL A 156 -3.73 -3.00 15.38
CA VAL A 156 -4.11 -2.62 14.01
C VAL A 156 -5.61 -2.52 13.87
N LEU A 157 -6.37 -3.57 14.20
CA LEU A 157 -7.82 -3.58 14.05
C LEU A 157 -8.48 -2.49 14.91
N TYR A 158 -7.99 -2.28 16.13
CA TYR A 158 -8.49 -1.23 17.00
C TYR A 158 -8.22 0.16 16.42
N ALA A 159 -6.97 0.45 16.04
CA ALA A 159 -6.60 1.73 15.46
C ALA A 159 -7.39 2.02 14.18
N LEU A 160 -7.57 1.03 13.31
CA LEU A 160 -8.41 1.14 12.12
C LEU A 160 -9.88 1.42 12.48
N SER A 161 -10.42 0.71 13.48
CA SER A 161 -11.82 0.84 13.90
C SER A 161 -12.20 2.21 14.47
N VAL A 162 -11.20 2.92 15.02
CA VAL A 162 -11.39 4.22 15.70
C VAL A 162 -10.94 5.37 14.79
N LEU A 163 -9.72 5.33 14.27
CA LEU A 163 -9.09 6.47 13.57
C LEU A 163 -8.77 6.18 12.10
N GLY A 164 -9.06 4.97 11.60
CA GLY A 164 -8.72 4.51 10.25
C GLY A 164 -9.62 5.04 9.13
N TRP A 165 -10.10 6.29 9.22
CA TRP A 165 -11.10 6.81 8.28
C TRP A 165 -10.51 7.32 6.96
N ASP A 166 -9.21 7.63 6.87
CA ASP A 166 -8.55 8.13 5.64
C ASP A 166 -7.30 7.31 5.22
N GLN A 167 -7.42 5.98 5.31
CA GLN A 167 -6.37 5.04 4.89
C GLN A 167 -6.37 4.78 3.37
N ALA A 168 -5.34 4.09 2.87
CA ALA A 168 -5.27 3.66 1.48
C ALA A 168 -6.49 2.80 1.06
N GLY A 169 -6.87 2.91 -0.21
CA GLY A 169 -8.03 2.18 -0.75
C GLY A 169 -9.35 2.80 -0.32
N ASN A 170 -10.41 1.98 -0.28
CA ASN A 170 -11.78 2.43 -0.09
C ASN A 170 -12.54 1.81 1.08
N TYR A 171 -11.88 0.98 1.88
CA TYR A 171 -12.52 0.41 3.06
C TYR A 171 -12.38 1.34 4.28
N ILE A 172 -13.37 1.28 5.17
CA ILE A 172 -13.34 1.83 6.51
C ILE A 172 -13.82 0.73 7.44
N LEU A 173 -13.03 0.41 8.46
CA LEU A 173 -13.40 -0.55 9.48
C LEU A 173 -13.98 0.20 10.68
N GLY A 174 -15.11 -0.28 11.22
CA GLY A 174 -15.71 0.23 12.46
C GLY A 174 -16.55 1.50 12.29
N GLU A 175 -17.57 1.61 13.13
CA GLU A 175 -18.52 2.72 13.11
C GLU A 175 -17.88 4.05 13.49
N HIS A 176 -16.92 4.06 14.44
CA HIS A 176 -16.29 5.30 14.89
C HIS A 176 -15.44 5.94 13.78
N ALA A 177 -14.65 5.14 13.07
CA ALA A 177 -13.93 5.63 11.89
C ALA A 177 -14.89 6.11 10.80
N LEU A 178 -16.00 5.40 10.56
CA LEU A 178 -17.00 5.87 9.58
C LEU A 178 -17.61 7.21 10.00
N ARG A 179 -17.96 7.41 11.27
CA ARG A 179 -18.46 8.70 11.77
C ARG A 179 -17.45 9.82 11.52
N GLY A 180 -16.16 9.57 11.68
CA GLY A 180 -15.09 10.53 11.33
C GLY A 180 -15.10 10.90 9.85
N PHE A 181 -15.30 9.92 8.95
CA PHE A 181 -15.46 10.19 7.52
C PHE A 181 -16.72 11.02 7.21
N LEU A 182 -17.86 10.69 7.82
CA LEU A 182 -19.13 11.42 7.61
C LEU A 182 -19.08 12.85 8.17
N ASP A 183 -18.42 13.06 9.31
CA ASP A 183 -18.20 14.40 9.87
C ASP A 183 -17.30 15.24 8.94
N ALA A 184 -16.26 14.64 8.36
CA ALA A 184 -15.45 15.29 7.32
C ALA A 184 -16.29 15.63 6.07
N GLN A 185 -17.23 14.76 5.67
CA GLN A 185 -18.17 15.06 4.58
C GLN A 185 -19.06 16.26 4.89
N GLN A 186 -19.61 16.31 6.10
CA GLN A 186 -20.49 17.40 6.51
C GLN A 186 -19.76 18.75 6.61
N LYS A 187 -18.51 18.73 7.09
CA LYS A 187 -17.67 19.94 7.19
C LYS A 187 -17.12 20.42 5.85
N GLY A 188 -17.10 19.54 4.85
CA GLY A 188 -16.40 19.77 3.59
C GLY A 188 -14.88 19.63 3.74
N ARG A 189 -14.19 19.52 2.60
CA ARG A 189 -12.72 19.50 2.59
C ARG A 189 -12.14 20.88 2.34
N TYR A 190 -11.07 21.17 3.06
CA TYR A 190 -10.23 22.30 2.74
C TYR A 190 -9.42 22.02 1.47
N LEU A 191 -9.66 22.81 0.43
CA LEU A 191 -9.02 22.68 -0.88
C LEU A 191 -7.99 23.79 -1.06
N LEU A 192 -6.73 23.41 -1.28
CA LEU A 192 -5.63 24.31 -1.56
C LEU A 192 -5.64 24.72 -3.04
N SER A 193 -5.63 26.04 -3.30
CA SER A 193 -5.38 26.56 -4.65
C SER A 193 -3.87 26.56 -4.95
N ASP A 194 -3.53 26.76 -6.22
CA ASP A 194 -2.13 26.86 -6.66
C ASP A 194 -1.38 28.03 -6.00
N GLU A 195 -2.08 29.15 -5.76
CA GLU A 195 -1.51 30.35 -5.11
C GLU A 195 -1.11 30.12 -3.65
N MET A 196 -1.70 29.12 -2.98
CA MET A 196 -1.47 28.84 -1.57
C MET A 196 -0.29 27.90 -1.33
N VAL A 197 0.19 27.22 -2.37
CA VAL A 197 1.23 26.18 -2.28
C VAL A 197 2.50 26.71 -1.64
N ASP A 198 2.95 27.88 -2.08
CA ASP A 198 4.21 28.50 -1.64
C ASP A 198 4.24 28.77 -0.13
N THR A 199 3.08 28.87 0.51
CA THR A 199 2.94 29.08 1.97
C THR A 199 2.57 27.80 2.71
N GLU A 200 1.60 27.04 2.19
CA GLU A 200 1.01 25.89 2.87
C GLU A 200 1.94 24.67 2.87
N TYR A 201 2.73 24.46 1.80
CA TYR A 201 3.61 23.31 1.72
C TYR A 201 4.77 23.39 2.71
N PRO A 202 5.50 24.52 2.81
CA PRO A 202 6.49 24.69 3.86
C PRO A 202 5.90 24.51 5.28
N ALA A 203 4.73 25.08 5.56
CA ALA A 203 4.09 24.95 6.86
C ALA A 203 3.74 23.48 7.19
N ARG A 204 3.16 22.74 6.24
CA ARG A 204 2.80 21.32 6.40
C ARG A 204 4.03 20.42 6.50
N ALA A 205 5.11 20.74 5.78
CA ALA A 205 6.36 20.00 5.91
C ALA A 205 7.02 20.20 7.28
N LEU A 206 6.98 21.42 7.84
CA LEU A 206 7.43 21.67 9.21
C LEU A 206 6.59 20.87 10.21
N GLN A 207 5.26 20.93 10.12
CA GLN A 207 4.37 20.11 10.94
C GLN A 207 4.71 18.62 10.81
N ALA A 208 4.85 18.11 9.59
CA ALA A 208 5.17 16.70 9.35
C ALA A 208 6.51 16.28 10.00
N LEU A 209 7.51 17.18 10.07
CA LEU A 209 8.81 16.93 10.70
C LEU A 209 8.79 17.13 12.21
N ASP A 210 8.12 18.16 12.73
CA ASP A 210 7.97 18.40 14.18
C ASP A 210 7.25 17.24 14.86
N PHE A 211 6.39 16.54 14.10
CA PHE A 211 5.63 15.38 14.56
C PHE A 211 6.21 14.03 14.10
N GLY A 212 7.28 14.05 13.32
CA GLY A 212 8.04 12.87 12.92
C GLY A 212 9.36 12.80 13.68
N LEU A 213 9.93 11.59 13.81
CA LEU A 213 11.34 11.52 14.18
C LEU A 213 12.12 12.29 13.11
N ALA A 214 12.91 13.30 13.51
CA ALA A 214 13.72 14.19 12.67
C ALA A 214 14.72 13.47 11.71
N ASP A 215 14.70 12.13 11.71
CA ASP A 215 15.58 11.21 10.99
C ASP A 215 14.93 10.55 9.76
N SER A 216 13.74 10.97 9.29
CA SER A 216 13.02 10.23 8.23
C SER A 216 13.78 10.13 6.90
N SER A 217 14.37 11.23 6.41
CA SER A 217 15.24 11.20 5.22
C SER A 217 16.56 10.45 5.48
N ALA A 218 16.98 10.34 6.75
CA ALA A 218 18.12 9.52 7.17
C ALA A 218 17.79 8.00 7.29
N ALA A 219 16.51 7.63 7.21
CA ALA A 219 16.02 6.24 7.26
C ALA A 219 15.69 5.65 5.87
N GLY A 220 16.04 6.35 4.79
CA GLY A 220 15.85 5.87 3.41
C GLY A 220 14.45 6.05 2.84
N GLU A 221 13.57 6.82 3.49
CA GLU A 221 12.21 7.11 3.03
C GLU A 221 11.98 8.62 3.01
N PHE A 222 11.35 9.16 1.96
CA PHE A 222 10.99 10.58 1.95
C PHE A 222 9.94 10.90 3.03
N PRO A 223 10.12 12.00 3.81
CA PRO A 223 9.02 12.54 4.57
C PRO A 223 7.90 12.98 3.63
N LYS A 224 6.66 12.84 4.09
CA LYS A 224 5.47 13.09 3.27
C LYS A 224 4.27 13.53 4.09
N PHE A 225 3.39 14.31 3.47
CA PHE A 225 2.07 14.65 4.01
C PHE A 225 1.00 14.50 2.94
N THR A 226 -0.27 14.51 3.34
CA THR A 226 -1.41 14.50 2.42
C THR A 226 -2.07 15.88 2.37
N ALA A 227 -2.65 16.21 1.22
CA ALA A 227 -3.45 17.41 1.04
C ALA A 227 -4.56 17.19 0.01
N CYS A 228 -5.50 18.13 -0.05
CA CYS A 228 -6.49 18.22 -1.12
C CYS A 228 -6.26 19.53 -1.87
N ARG A 229 -6.13 19.45 -3.19
CA ARG A 229 -5.92 20.57 -4.10
C ARG A 229 -7.18 20.84 -4.91
N LEU A 230 -7.35 22.08 -5.35
CA LEU A 230 -8.28 22.42 -6.43
C LEU A 230 -7.49 22.56 -7.73
N LEU A 231 -7.35 21.46 -8.48
CA LEU A 231 -6.59 21.42 -9.73
C LEU A 231 -7.54 21.45 -10.92
N ASN A 232 -7.37 22.41 -11.83
CA ASN A 232 -8.23 22.56 -13.00
C ASN A 232 -9.74 22.60 -12.62
N GLY A 233 -10.07 23.25 -11.50
CA GLY A 233 -11.43 23.33 -10.97
C GLY A 233 -11.96 22.02 -10.36
N ARG A 234 -11.11 21.01 -10.13
CA ARG A 234 -11.48 19.71 -9.58
C ARG A 234 -10.77 19.42 -8.25
N PRO A 235 -11.50 19.01 -7.21
CA PRO A 235 -10.90 18.48 -5.99
C PRO A 235 -10.04 17.25 -6.30
N THR A 236 -8.76 17.33 -5.93
CA THR A 236 -7.77 16.28 -6.19
C THR A 236 -7.00 16.00 -4.89
N HIS A 237 -6.98 14.74 -4.48
CA HIS A 237 -6.20 14.33 -3.31
C HIS A 237 -4.77 14.07 -3.73
N VAL A 238 -3.82 14.56 -2.96
CA VAL A 238 -2.40 14.43 -3.28
C VAL A 238 -1.60 13.92 -2.09
N ILE A 239 -0.52 13.22 -2.39
CA ILE A 239 0.58 12.94 -1.47
C ILE A 239 1.73 13.85 -1.87
N VAL A 240 2.30 14.56 -0.92
CA VAL A 240 3.46 15.43 -1.15
C VAL A 240 4.66 14.84 -0.43
N LYS A 241 5.62 14.32 -1.19
CA LYS A 241 6.96 13.94 -0.69
C LYS A 241 7.85 15.18 -0.72
N PHE A 242 8.78 15.30 0.22
CA PHE A 242 9.71 16.43 0.20
C PHE A 242 11.11 16.03 0.66
N ALA A 243 12.11 16.75 0.16
CA ALA A 243 13.46 16.73 0.71
C ALA A 243 13.58 17.78 1.84
N GLY A 244 14.52 17.61 2.75
CA GLY A 244 14.86 18.64 3.73
C GLY A 244 15.57 19.85 3.12
N ALA A 245 15.93 20.79 3.99
CA ALA A 245 16.36 22.15 3.62
C ALA A 245 17.79 22.49 4.04
N ASP A 246 18.57 21.55 4.58
CA ASP A 246 19.87 21.88 5.17
C ASP A 246 20.97 22.19 4.13
N GLY A 247 20.67 22.00 2.84
CA GLY A 247 21.58 22.27 1.74
C GLY A 247 22.76 21.31 1.66
N SER A 248 22.79 20.26 2.49
CA SER A 248 23.85 19.25 2.46
C SER A 248 23.87 18.53 1.10
N PRO A 249 25.04 18.00 0.66
CA PRO A 249 25.10 17.22 -0.56
C PRO A 249 24.11 16.04 -0.57
N GLN A 250 23.88 15.42 0.59
CA GLN A 250 22.92 14.34 0.75
C GLN A 250 21.50 14.83 0.45
N GLU A 251 21.10 15.96 1.02
CA GLU A 251 19.74 16.45 0.85
C GLU A 251 19.50 17.05 -0.54
N GLN A 252 20.53 17.64 -1.15
CA GLN A 252 20.51 17.99 -2.57
C GLN A 252 20.28 16.76 -3.45
N ARG A 253 20.91 15.61 -3.14
CA ARG A 253 20.67 14.36 -3.87
C ARG A 253 19.26 13.84 -3.66
N TRP A 254 18.68 13.92 -2.46
CA TRP A 254 17.27 13.58 -2.26
C TRP A 254 16.32 14.50 -3.05
N SER A 255 16.62 15.80 -3.09
CA SER A 255 15.92 16.76 -3.94
C SER A 255 15.99 16.37 -5.42
N ASP A 256 17.17 16.02 -5.92
CA ASP A 256 17.37 15.56 -7.30
C ASP A 256 16.52 14.30 -7.61
N LEU A 257 16.46 13.35 -6.66
CA LEU A 257 15.69 12.10 -6.81
C LEU A 257 14.19 12.33 -6.89
N LEU A 258 13.65 13.33 -6.19
CA LEU A 258 12.24 13.72 -6.30
C LEU A 258 11.90 14.28 -7.69
N VAL A 259 12.81 15.05 -8.30
CA VAL A 259 12.65 15.48 -9.70
C VAL A 259 12.73 14.28 -10.64
N CYS A 260 13.65 13.35 -10.40
CA CYS A 260 13.71 12.12 -11.18
C CYS A 260 12.44 11.27 -11.08
N GLU A 261 11.79 11.17 -9.92
CA GLU A 261 10.51 10.46 -9.80
C GLU A 261 9.46 11.07 -10.74
N HIS A 262 9.32 12.39 -10.75
CA HIS A 262 8.45 13.10 -11.68
C HIS A 262 8.78 12.78 -13.15
N LEU A 263 10.05 12.88 -13.54
CA LEU A 263 10.47 12.60 -14.91
C LEU A 263 10.26 11.14 -15.32
N ALA A 264 10.42 10.20 -14.40
CA ALA A 264 10.15 8.79 -14.64
C ALA A 264 8.66 8.55 -14.87
N LEU A 265 7.77 9.11 -14.04
CA LEU A 265 6.32 9.01 -14.23
C LEU A 265 5.86 9.65 -15.56
N THR A 266 6.40 10.82 -15.93
CA THR A 266 6.14 11.43 -17.23
C THR A 266 6.58 10.51 -18.38
N THR A 267 7.75 9.89 -18.27
CA THR A 267 8.30 8.98 -19.29
C THR A 267 7.50 7.68 -19.41
N ILE A 268 7.00 7.15 -18.29
CA ILE A 268 6.10 6.00 -18.30
C ILE A 268 4.81 6.34 -19.06
N ALA A 269 4.22 7.51 -18.78
CA ALA A 269 2.98 7.96 -19.41
C ALA A 269 3.13 8.20 -20.92
N ASP A 270 4.12 8.98 -21.33
CA ASP A 270 4.20 9.46 -22.72
C ASP A 270 5.01 8.55 -23.66
N THR A 271 5.98 7.79 -23.13
CA THR A 271 6.92 7.01 -23.93
C THR A 271 6.62 5.51 -23.83
N LEU A 272 6.40 5.00 -22.61
CA LEU A 272 5.95 3.61 -22.46
C LEU A 272 4.47 3.44 -22.77
N GLN A 273 3.68 4.53 -22.77
CA GLN A 273 2.22 4.50 -22.95
C GLN A 273 1.53 3.61 -21.91
N LEU A 274 2.02 3.66 -20.68
CA LEU A 274 1.42 3.00 -19.53
C LEU A 274 0.80 4.04 -18.60
N SER A 275 -0.15 3.61 -17.79
CA SER A 275 -0.72 4.49 -16.77
C SER A 275 0.34 4.85 -15.73
N ALA A 276 0.48 6.14 -15.42
CA ALA A 276 1.37 6.66 -14.38
C ALA A 276 0.64 7.75 -13.59
N ALA A 277 0.91 7.83 -12.29
CA ALA A 277 0.32 8.86 -11.45
C ALA A 277 0.75 10.26 -11.94
N GLN A 278 -0.20 11.18 -12.01
CA GLN A 278 0.10 12.56 -12.35
C GLN A 278 0.88 13.21 -11.21
N SER A 279 1.91 13.97 -11.55
CA SER A 279 2.80 14.58 -10.55
C SER A 279 3.27 15.97 -10.95
N ARG A 280 3.65 16.74 -9.94
CA ARG A 280 4.13 18.13 -10.04
C ARG A 280 5.30 18.31 -9.07
N VAL A 281 6.21 19.22 -9.41
CA VAL A 281 7.38 19.53 -8.57
C VAL A 281 7.41 21.01 -8.26
N TYR A 282 7.63 21.34 -6.99
CA TYR A 282 7.78 22.71 -6.50
C TYR A 282 9.13 22.84 -5.77
N GLN A 283 9.89 23.90 -6.05
CA GLN A 283 11.13 24.21 -5.35
C GLN A 283 10.95 25.48 -4.54
N LEU A 284 10.73 25.33 -3.24
CA LEU A 284 10.25 26.39 -2.34
C LEU A 284 11.11 26.42 -1.07
N GLY A 285 11.60 27.60 -0.68
CA GLY A 285 12.33 27.78 0.58
C GLY A 285 13.53 26.85 0.75
N GLY A 286 14.23 26.52 -0.34
CA GLY A 286 15.38 25.60 -0.32
C GLY A 286 15.03 24.11 -0.25
N ARG A 287 13.75 23.74 -0.41
CA ARG A 287 13.29 22.34 -0.48
C ARG A 287 12.67 22.03 -1.83
N THR A 288 12.76 20.77 -2.22
CA THR A 288 11.96 20.22 -3.33
C THR A 288 10.78 19.45 -2.78
N TYR A 289 9.59 19.74 -3.30
CA TYR A 289 8.33 19.05 -3.03
C TYR A 289 7.90 18.35 -4.30
N PHE A 290 7.64 17.05 -4.20
CA PHE A 290 7.05 16.22 -5.23
C PHE A 290 5.61 15.91 -4.82
N GLU A 291 4.67 16.53 -5.52
CA GLU A 291 3.25 16.27 -5.38
C GLU A 291 2.85 15.17 -6.37
N VAL A 292 2.11 14.17 -5.89
CA VAL A 292 1.53 13.12 -6.73
C VAL A 292 0.06 12.93 -6.43
N ASP A 293 -0.74 12.85 -7.50
CA ASP A 293 -2.18 12.64 -7.43
C ASP A 293 -2.48 11.22 -6.92
N ARG A 294 -3.39 11.11 -5.94
CA ARG A 294 -3.86 9.83 -5.41
C ARG A 294 -4.89 9.23 -6.37
N PHE A 295 -4.51 8.14 -7.04
CA PHE A 295 -5.41 7.41 -7.94
C PHE A 295 -6.53 6.64 -7.23
N ASP A 296 -6.46 6.49 -5.90
CA ASP A 296 -7.48 5.83 -5.08
C ASP A 296 -8.52 6.80 -4.51
N ARG A 297 -8.58 8.03 -5.03
CA ARG A 297 -9.44 9.12 -4.57
C ARG A 297 -10.11 9.82 -5.77
N HIS A 298 -11.40 10.13 -5.61
CA HIS A 298 -12.23 10.71 -6.67
C HIS A 298 -13.06 11.88 -6.13
N GLY A 299 -12.89 13.05 -6.75
CA GLY A 299 -13.53 14.28 -6.27
C GLY A 299 -13.20 14.55 -4.80
N GLU A 300 -14.18 15.02 -4.02
CA GLU A 300 -13.95 15.38 -2.62
C GLU A 300 -13.86 14.17 -1.69
N PHE A 301 -14.68 13.15 -1.90
CA PHE A 301 -14.84 12.05 -0.94
C PHE A 301 -14.88 10.65 -1.54
N GLY A 302 -14.92 10.53 -2.87
CA GLY A 302 -14.94 9.25 -3.56
C GLY A 302 -13.64 8.47 -3.40
N ARG A 303 -13.73 7.13 -3.42
CA ARG A 303 -12.59 6.23 -3.27
C ARG A 303 -12.72 5.00 -4.17
N SER A 304 -11.57 4.45 -4.56
CA SER A 304 -11.47 3.11 -5.17
C SER A 304 -10.61 2.19 -4.33
N GLY A 305 -10.87 0.89 -4.43
CA GLY A 305 -10.03 -0.10 -3.78
C GLY A 305 -8.63 -0.10 -4.37
N VAL A 306 -7.64 -0.38 -3.53
CA VAL A 306 -6.25 -0.63 -3.94
C VAL A 306 -5.74 -1.78 -3.11
N CYS A 307 -4.97 -2.67 -3.72
CA CYS A 307 -4.25 -3.72 -3.02
C CYS A 307 -2.85 -3.85 -3.63
N THR A 308 -1.82 -3.72 -2.80
CA THR A 308 -0.43 -3.88 -3.22
C THR A 308 -0.13 -5.34 -3.56
N TRP A 309 0.87 -5.54 -4.41
CA TRP A 309 1.41 -6.86 -4.67
C TRP A 309 1.93 -7.49 -3.38
N TYR A 310 2.42 -6.71 -2.42
CA TYR A 310 2.87 -7.22 -1.11
C TYR A 310 1.76 -7.98 -0.38
N GLU A 311 0.58 -7.37 -0.22
CA GLU A 311 -0.54 -8.00 0.49
C GLU A 311 -1.13 -9.18 -0.32
N LEU A 312 -1.27 -9.03 -1.64
CA LEU A 312 -1.72 -10.12 -2.52
C LEU A 312 -0.77 -11.32 -2.51
N ASN A 313 0.52 -11.07 -2.65
CA ASN A 313 1.57 -12.08 -2.65
C ASN A 313 1.58 -12.84 -1.32
N SER A 314 1.62 -12.11 -0.20
CA SER A 314 1.59 -12.70 1.15
C SER A 314 0.36 -13.59 1.38
N ALA A 315 -0.80 -13.17 0.86
CA ALA A 315 -2.06 -13.89 1.05
C ALA A 315 -2.21 -15.14 0.18
N LEU A 316 -1.70 -15.10 -1.06
CA LEU A 316 -2.05 -16.08 -2.11
C LEU A 316 -0.87 -16.93 -2.60
N PHE A 317 0.35 -16.41 -2.57
CA PHE A 317 1.48 -17.03 -3.28
C PHE A 317 2.74 -17.24 -2.42
N GLY A 318 3.17 -16.24 -1.64
CA GLY A 318 4.39 -16.28 -0.83
C GLY A 318 5.68 -16.29 -1.65
N LEU A 319 5.71 -15.59 -2.78
CA LEU A 319 6.87 -15.48 -3.68
C LEU A 319 7.89 -14.47 -3.15
N THR A 320 9.15 -14.63 -3.55
CA THR A 320 10.28 -13.74 -3.16
C THR A 320 11.05 -13.20 -4.37
N GLY A 321 10.50 -13.41 -5.57
CA GLY A 321 11.09 -13.02 -6.84
C GLY A 321 10.68 -11.60 -7.28
N PRO A 322 11.14 -11.18 -8.47
CA PRO A 322 10.78 -9.90 -9.05
C PRO A 322 9.29 -9.86 -9.48
N TRP A 323 8.78 -8.66 -9.76
CA TRP A 323 7.38 -8.43 -10.15
C TRP A 323 6.93 -9.28 -11.34
N SER A 324 7.80 -9.54 -12.29
CA SER A 324 7.54 -10.39 -13.46
C SER A 324 7.20 -11.83 -13.08
N GLU A 325 7.83 -12.42 -12.05
CA GLU A 325 7.45 -13.74 -11.54
C GLU A 325 6.07 -13.71 -10.86
N GLY A 326 5.77 -12.63 -10.13
CA GLY A 326 4.44 -12.39 -9.57
C GLY A 326 3.37 -12.27 -10.65
N ALA A 327 3.65 -11.53 -11.72
CA ALA A 327 2.76 -11.40 -12.88
C ALA A 327 2.52 -12.73 -13.59
N GLU A 328 3.55 -13.57 -13.76
CA GLU A 328 3.41 -14.91 -14.32
C GLU A 328 2.52 -15.81 -13.43
N ALA A 329 2.66 -15.72 -12.11
CA ALA A 329 1.84 -16.46 -11.15
C ALA A 329 0.37 -16.02 -11.18
N LEU A 330 0.12 -14.71 -11.25
CA LEU A 330 -1.23 -14.14 -11.41
C LEU A 330 -1.86 -14.56 -12.73
N LEU A 331 -1.11 -14.50 -13.84
CA LEU A 331 -1.59 -14.89 -15.17
C LEU A 331 -1.96 -16.39 -15.20
N LYS A 332 -1.14 -17.26 -14.60
CA LYS A 332 -1.41 -18.71 -14.52
C LYS A 332 -2.67 -19.05 -13.72
N LYS A 333 -3.12 -18.15 -12.84
CA LYS A 333 -4.36 -18.27 -12.07
C LYS A 333 -5.55 -17.57 -12.71
N ASP A 334 -5.39 -17.05 -13.94
CA ASP A 334 -6.39 -16.25 -14.67
C ASP A 334 -6.87 -15.02 -13.87
N TYR A 335 -6.01 -14.50 -13.01
CA TYR A 335 -6.29 -13.32 -12.19
C TYR A 335 -6.02 -12.00 -12.92
N ILE A 336 -5.09 -12.01 -13.88
CA ILE A 336 -4.77 -10.85 -14.72
C ILE A 336 -4.72 -11.28 -16.19
N SER A 337 -4.84 -10.32 -17.10
CA SER A 337 -4.68 -10.57 -18.53
C SER A 337 -3.19 -10.71 -18.92
N ALA A 338 -2.93 -11.32 -20.09
CA ALA A 338 -1.57 -11.36 -20.66
C ALA A 338 -1.01 -9.95 -20.95
N GLU A 339 -1.89 -8.99 -21.23
CA GLU A 339 -1.53 -7.59 -21.39
C GLU A 339 -1.01 -7.01 -20.07
N THR A 340 -1.76 -7.14 -18.98
CA THR A 340 -1.35 -6.68 -17.65
C THR A 340 -0.02 -7.30 -17.22
N ALA A 341 0.17 -8.60 -17.45
CA ALA A 341 1.44 -9.26 -17.16
C ALA A 341 2.62 -8.67 -17.97
N SER A 342 2.37 -8.35 -19.25
CA SER A 342 3.36 -7.71 -20.13
C SER A 342 3.68 -6.27 -19.70
N GLN A 343 2.68 -5.52 -19.22
CA GLN A 343 2.85 -4.17 -18.69
C GLN A 343 3.73 -4.16 -17.41
N ILE A 344 3.49 -5.10 -16.49
CA ILE A 344 4.30 -5.25 -15.26
C ILE A 344 5.75 -5.55 -15.62
N LYS A 345 5.98 -6.50 -16.55
CA LYS A 345 7.33 -6.85 -17.02
C LYS A 345 8.03 -5.66 -17.67
N LEU A 346 7.31 -4.86 -18.44
CA LEU A 346 7.85 -3.65 -19.06
C LEU A 346 8.25 -2.59 -18.02
N LEU A 347 7.40 -2.36 -17.01
CA LEU A 347 7.70 -1.45 -15.90
C LEU A 347 8.91 -1.92 -15.09
N GLU A 348 9.02 -3.21 -14.79
CA GLU A 348 10.18 -3.77 -14.08
C GLU A 348 11.49 -3.53 -14.86
N HIS A 349 11.50 -3.82 -16.16
CA HIS A 349 12.67 -3.54 -16.99
C HIS A 349 13.00 -2.05 -17.00
N PHE A 350 12.00 -1.18 -17.16
CA PHE A 350 12.21 0.27 -17.12
C PHE A 350 12.83 0.71 -15.79
N GLY A 351 12.26 0.26 -14.66
CA GLY A 351 12.80 0.52 -13.33
C GLY A 351 14.26 0.12 -13.17
N ARG A 352 14.63 -1.10 -13.58
CA ARG A 352 16.04 -1.54 -13.57
C ARG A 352 16.94 -0.66 -14.43
N LEU A 353 16.46 -0.22 -15.59
CA LEU A 353 17.22 0.57 -16.56
C LEU A 353 17.33 2.05 -16.19
N ILE A 354 16.49 2.52 -15.27
CA ILE A 354 16.66 3.80 -14.59
C ILE A 354 17.38 3.66 -13.24
N ALA A 355 18.06 2.54 -12.98
CA ALA A 355 18.77 2.31 -11.72
C ALA A 355 17.87 2.36 -10.46
N ASN A 356 16.60 1.99 -10.59
CA ASN A 356 15.72 1.78 -9.44
C ASN A 356 16.08 0.45 -8.76
N THR A 357 16.65 0.55 -7.56
CA THR A 357 17.01 -0.60 -6.72
C THR A 357 15.99 -0.90 -5.63
N ASP A 358 14.87 -0.17 -5.59
CA ASP A 358 13.84 -0.24 -4.54
C ASP A 358 12.45 -0.59 -5.10
N MET A 359 12.41 -1.50 -6.06
CA MET A 359 11.16 -2.04 -6.62
C MET A 359 10.62 -3.20 -5.76
N HIS A 360 10.32 -2.91 -4.50
CA HIS A 360 9.73 -3.91 -3.60
C HIS A 360 8.23 -4.11 -3.89
N ASP A 361 7.63 -5.17 -3.33
CA ASP A 361 6.23 -5.56 -3.61
C ASP A 361 5.17 -4.50 -3.22
N GLY A 362 5.55 -3.49 -2.42
CA GLY A 362 4.67 -2.37 -2.05
C GLY A 362 4.57 -1.27 -3.12
N ASN A 363 5.49 -1.29 -4.10
CA ASN A 363 5.57 -0.32 -5.20
C ASN A 363 4.89 -0.83 -6.49
N LEU A 364 4.16 -1.93 -6.38
CA LEU A 364 3.26 -2.45 -7.39
C LEU A 364 1.89 -2.65 -6.74
N ALA A 365 0.83 -2.14 -7.36
CA ALA A 365 -0.52 -2.30 -6.81
C ALA A 365 -1.56 -2.50 -7.91
N PHE A 366 -2.73 -2.94 -7.47
CA PHE A 366 -3.85 -3.27 -8.32
C PHE A 366 -5.13 -2.60 -7.83
N LEU A 367 -6.01 -2.26 -8.77
CA LEU A 367 -7.40 -1.91 -8.53
C LEU A 367 -8.27 -3.19 -8.52
N PRO A 368 -9.55 -3.11 -8.10
CA PRO A 368 -10.49 -4.22 -8.19
C PRO A 368 -10.52 -4.85 -9.59
N GLY A 369 -10.64 -6.18 -9.64
CA GLY A 369 -10.48 -6.94 -10.89
C GLY A 369 -9.01 -7.14 -11.31
N LEU A 370 -8.07 -6.79 -10.42
CA LEU A 370 -6.62 -6.88 -10.61
C LEU A 370 -6.11 -6.18 -11.87
N THR A 371 -6.72 -5.03 -12.18
CA THR A 371 -6.15 -4.10 -13.15
C THR A 371 -5.00 -3.34 -12.50
N LEU A 372 -3.93 -3.11 -13.26
CA LEU A 372 -2.75 -2.42 -12.76
C LEU A 372 -3.07 -0.96 -12.43
N THR A 373 -2.64 -0.47 -11.26
CA THR A 373 -2.77 0.95 -10.93
C THR A 373 -1.87 1.80 -11.84
N PRO A 374 -2.09 3.13 -11.91
CA PRO A 374 -1.04 4.01 -12.40
C PRO A 374 0.28 3.74 -11.65
N ALA A 375 1.41 3.73 -12.36
CA ALA A 375 2.72 3.58 -11.76
C ALA A 375 3.02 4.73 -10.78
N TYR A 376 3.74 4.42 -9.71
CA TYR A 376 4.17 5.34 -8.66
C TYR A 376 5.53 4.87 -8.09
N ASP A 377 6.25 5.74 -7.39
CA ASP A 377 7.51 5.41 -6.71
C ASP A 377 8.60 4.81 -7.63
N MET A 378 8.70 5.36 -8.84
CA MET A 378 9.69 4.97 -9.85
C MET A 378 10.81 6.00 -9.93
N LEU A 379 11.97 5.71 -9.35
CA LEU A 379 13.09 6.66 -9.28
C LEU A 379 14.45 5.95 -9.13
N PRO A 380 15.59 6.62 -9.42
CA PRO A 380 16.90 5.96 -9.53
C PRO A 380 17.55 5.75 -8.16
N MET A 381 16.95 4.89 -7.32
CA MET A 381 17.32 4.65 -5.92
C MET A 381 18.74 4.12 -5.69
N LEU A 382 19.44 3.65 -6.74
CA LEU A 382 20.89 3.37 -6.66
C LEU A 382 21.68 4.58 -6.13
N TYR A 383 21.19 5.79 -6.42
CA TYR A 383 21.83 7.05 -6.03
C TYR A 383 21.26 7.68 -4.76
N ALA A 384 20.39 6.97 -4.03
CA ALA A 384 19.93 7.41 -2.72
C ALA A 384 21.11 7.56 -1.75
N PRO A 385 21.21 8.70 -1.03
CA PRO A 385 22.20 8.88 0.02
C PRO A 385 22.10 7.79 1.09
N GLN A 386 23.25 7.39 1.65
CA GLN A 386 23.29 6.48 2.80
C GLN A 386 23.59 7.26 4.08
N ARG A 387 22.96 6.85 5.19
CA ARG A 387 23.10 7.52 6.49
C ARG A 387 24.56 7.56 6.94
N GLY A 388 25.06 8.75 7.24
CA GLY A 388 26.40 8.95 7.82
C GLY A 388 27.55 8.59 6.88
N VAL A 389 27.28 8.36 5.60
CA VAL A 389 28.29 8.07 4.58
C VAL A 389 28.34 9.24 3.61
N GLU A 390 29.55 9.65 3.24
CA GLU A 390 29.75 10.59 2.14
C GLU A 390 29.10 10.04 0.85
N LEU A 391 28.73 10.92 -0.08
CA LEU A 391 28.17 10.48 -1.36
C LEU A 391 29.20 9.67 -2.15
N VAL A 392 29.10 8.35 -2.05
CA VAL A 392 29.97 7.42 -2.77
C VAL A 392 29.55 7.38 -4.24
N GLN A 393 30.52 7.42 -5.14
CA GLN A 393 30.28 7.19 -6.56
C GLN A 393 29.75 5.77 -6.78
N ARG A 394 28.52 5.67 -7.29
CA ARG A 394 27.87 4.39 -7.60
C ARG A 394 28.02 4.08 -9.08
N LYS A 395 28.47 2.87 -9.38
CA LYS A 395 28.53 2.36 -10.76
C LYS A 395 27.19 1.73 -11.11
N PHE A 396 26.51 2.31 -12.10
CA PHE A 396 25.31 1.71 -12.68
C PHE A 396 25.69 0.59 -13.65
N THR A 397 25.19 -0.61 -13.38
CA THR A 397 25.46 -1.83 -14.17
C THR A 397 24.14 -2.55 -14.47
N PRO A 398 23.35 -2.07 -15.46
CA PRO A 398 22.10 -2.71 -15.85
C PRO A 398 22.35 -4.12 -16.40
N VAL A 399 21.44 -5.03 -16.08
CA VAL A 399 21.49 -6.43 -16.53
C VAL A 399 21.01 -6.52 -17.99
N ILE A 400 21.77 -7.24 -18.81
CA ILE A 400 21.44 -7.55 -20.20
C ILE A 400 20.34 -8.63 -20.23
N PRO A 401 19.31 -8.50 -21.08
CA PRO A 401 18.17 -9.41 -21.09
C PRO A 401 18.55 -10.80 -21.62
N LEU A 402 17.77 -11.81 -21.24
CA LEU A 402 17.76 -13.09 -21.95
C LEU A 402 17.18 -12.88 -23.37
N PRO A 403 17.48 -13.77 -24.35
CA PRO A 403 16.95 -13.65 -25.71
C PRO A 403 15.41 -13.51 -25.76
N ARG A 404 14.69 -14.23 -24.89
CA ARG A 404 13.22 -14.19 -24.78
C ARG A 404 12.66 -12.88 -24.21
N GLU A 405 13.51 -12.05 -23.60
CA GLU A 405 13.15 -10.76 -22.97
C GLU A 405 13.57 -9.57 -23.82
N ARG A 406 14.36 -9.80 -24.88
CA ARG A 406 15.02 -8.76 -25.67
C ARG A 406 14.06 -7.70 -26.19
N SER A 407 12.90 -8.08 -26.73
CA SER A 407 11.92 -7.12 -27.27
C SER A 407 11.38 -6.17 -26.21
N THR A 408 10.92 -6.71 -25.07
CA THR A 408 10.42 -5.93 -23.93
C THR A 408 11.52 -5.06 -23.34
N TRP A 409 12.73 -5.62 -23.18
CA TRP A 409 13.88 -4.90 -22.64
C TRP A 409 14.30 -3.74 -23.56
N VAL A 410 14.35 -3.93 -24.89
CA VAL A 410 14.69 -2.86 -25.84
C VAL A 410 13.69 -1.71 -25.75
N ARG A 411 12.40 -2.01 -25.66
CA ARG A 411 11.35 -0.99 -25.45
C ARG A 411 11.56 -0.23 -24.13
N ALA A 412 11.84 -0.95 -23.04
CA ALA A 412 12.14 -0.33 -21.76
C ALA A 412 13.42 0.53 -21.80
N ALA A 413 14.46 0.07 -22.48
CA ALA A 413 15.74 0.77 -22.60
C ALA A 413 15.63 2.05 -23.44
N GLN A 414 14.81 2.05 -24.49
CA GLN A 414 14.48 3.27 -25.23
C GLN A 414 13.80 4.31 -24.34
N ALA A 415 12.83 3.90 -23.53
CA ALA A 415 12.19 4.81 -22.57
C ALA A 415 13.16 5.26 -21.46
N ALA A 416 14.00 4.36 -20.93
CA ALA A 416 15.01 4.71 -19.94
C ALA A 416 16.02 5.73 -20.49
N LEU A 417 16.40 5.62 -21.77
CA LEU A 417 17.25 6.60 -22.45
C LEU A 417 16.57 7.98 -22.51
N VAL A 418 15.28 8.03 -22.85
CA VAL A 418 14.48 9.28 -22.81
C VAL A 418 14.46 9.86 -21.40
N PHE A 419 14.22 9.04 -20.38
CA PHE A 419 14.28 9.47 -18.98
C PHE A 419 15.64 10.08 -18.61
N TRP A 420 16.75 9.41 -18.93
CA TRP A 420 18.09 9.91 -18.60
C TRP A 420 18.45 11.19 -19.37
N HIS A 421 17.96 11.34 -20.61
CA HIS A 421 18.08 12.60 -21.36
C HIS A 421 17.29 13.74 -20.74
N ARG A 422 16.05 13.49 -20.29
CA ARG A 422 15.27 14.48 -19.55
C ARG A 422 15.99 14.90 -18.28
N ALA A 423 16.44 13.92 -17.49
CA ALA A 423 17.11 14.17 -16.21
C ALA A 423 18.44 14.94 -16.37
N GLN A 424 19.23 14.67 -17.42
CA GLN A 424 20.47 15.44 -17.64
C GLN A 424 20.22 16.88 -18.13
N GLN A 425 19.02 17.21 -18.61
CA GLN A 425 18.67 18.53 -19.15
C GLN A 425 17.85 19.36 -18.16
N ASP A 426 17.17 18.74 -17.20
CA ASP A 426 16.27 19.42 -16.26
C ASP A 426 17.04 20.31 -15.26
N GLU A 427 16.82 21.62 -15.33
CA GLU A 427 17.55 22.60 -14.51
C GLU A 427 17.21 22.54 -13.01
N ARG A 428 16.12 21.85 -12.64
CA ARG A 428 15.79 21.59 -11.22
C ARG A 428 16.75 20.60 -10.58
N ILE A 429 17.49 19.83 -11.39
CA ILE A 429 18.49 18.85 -10.95
C ILE A 429 19.87 19.49 -10.91
N THR A 430 20.61 19.21 -9.82
CA THR A 430 21.96 19.75 -9.62
C THR A 430 22.91 19.36 -10.75
N HIS A 431 23.83 20.27 -11.10
CA HIS A 431 24.82 20.03 -12.16
C HIS A 431 25.63 18.72 -11.95
N PRO A 432 26.13 18.39 -10.74
CA PRO A 432 26.81 17.12 -10.50
C PRO A 432 25.95 15.89 -10.79
N PHE A 433 24.65 15.92 -10.48
CA PHE A 433 23.78 14.77 -10.77
C PHE A 433 23.38 14.70 -12.25
N ARG A 434 23.19 15.83 -12.93
CA ARG A 434 22.99 15.85 -14.39
C ARG A 434 24.13 15.17 -15.14
N ALA A 435 25.38 15.33 -14.68
CA ALA A 435 26.53 14.62 -15.24
C ALA A 435 26.45 13.09 -15.07
N ILE A 436 25.91 12.60 -13.94
CA ILE A 436 25.64 11.17 -13.70
C ILE A 436 24.53 10.68 -14.63
N CYS A 437 23.43 11.44 -14.76
CA CYS A 437 22.34 11.12 -15.68
C CYS A 437 22.84 11.02 -17.13
N LYS A 438 23.72 11.93 -17.56
CA LYS A 438 24.37 11.86 -18.87
C LYS A 438 25.19 10.57 -19.04
N ALA A 439 26.02 10.24 -18.06
CA ALA A 439 26.84 9.01 -18.13
C ALA A 439 25.96 7.74 -18.22
N ASN A 440 24.82 7.74 -17.53
CA ASN A 440 23.84 6.65 -17.62
C ASN A 440 23.15 6.59 -18.98
N ALA A 441 22.76 7.73 -19.56
CA ALA A 441 22.22 7.80 -20.92
C ALA A 441 23.20 7.19 -21.93
N ASP A 442 24.46 7.64 -21.91
CA ASP A 442 25.51 7.14 -22.80
C ASP A 442 25.74 5.63 -22.60
N HIS A 443 25.57 5.12 -21.37
CA HIS A 443 25.68 3.69 -21.09
C HIS A 443 24.52 2.89 -21.70
N ILE A 444 23.27 3.32 -21.49
CA ILE A 444 22.08 2.67 -22.06
C ILE A 444 22.14 2.69 -23.59
N GLU A 445 22.58 3.79 -24.19
CA GLU A 445 22.74 3.90 -25.65
C GLU A 445 23.70 2.84 -26.21
N ARG A 446 24.87 2.66 -25.59
CA ARG A 446 25.82 1.59 -25.99
C ARG A 446 25.22 0.19 -25.88
N LEU A 447 24.41 -0.06 -24.84
CA LEU A 447 23.74 -1.34 -24.67
C LEU A 447 22.67 -1.55 -25.74
N LEU A 448 21.89 -0.52 -26.08
CA LEU A 448 20.91 -0.57 -27.16
C LEU A 448 21.55 -0.91 -28.51
N VAL A 449 22.73 -0.35 -28.82
CA VAL A 449 23.48 -0.71 -30.04
C VAL A 449 23.83 -2.20 -30.02
N THR A 450 24.38 -2.69 -28.91
CA THR A 450 24.77 -4.11 -28.76
C THR A 450 23.57 -5.06 -28.80
N GLN A 451 22.36 -4.58 -28.49
CA GLN A 451 21.11 -5.36 -28.51
C GLN A 451 20.29 -5.12 -29.79
N ARG A 452 20.82 -4.42 -30.81
CA ARG A 452 20.22 -4.33 -32.15
C ARG A 452 20.81 -5.35 -33.13
N ASP A 453 22.06 -5.75 -32.89
CA ASP A 453 22.78 -6.82 -33.59
C ASP A 453 22.50 -8.20 -32.97
#